data_AF-A0AAD0WJ80-F1
#
_entry.id   AF-A0AAD0WJ80-F1
#
_cell.length_a   1.000
_cell.length_b   1.000
_cell.length_c   1.000
_cell.angle_alpha   90.00
_cell.angle_beta   90.00
_cell.angle_gamma   90.00
#
_symmetry.space_group_name_H-M   'P 1'
#
loop_
_entity.id
_entity.type
_entity.pdbx_description
1 polymer ?
#
loop_
_entity_poly.entity_id
_entity_poly.type
_entity_poly.pdbx_seq_one_letter_code
_entity_poly.pdbx_strand_id
1 'polypeptide(L)'
;MRPLVRPVLPAAAAAMHAPSGLLMNAFGHFCAFCERPLLDESWVWDARTGRCVDDAPGAATDWAHLYLLDRNCYEAQLTAPPVDPATLLLPDQPGAFDPSRPDSPLAYTLQRLTRVLTDEAGRRTGQAEAVDCVVVTGKTPQARATIDHFALNTAYYRADAQLLAIPEEAFLQLADRRMEQRTLAWQRTANVAGKMPQAPRAALGYALAEQLRLLVGAMGFWSSCVSAAFPVIENRSVMRQVFVEPPEAERAPLRAAGAISGMATREAALFSGNGPYHTFPGTRDIFQR
;
A
#
# COMPACT_ATOMS: atom_id res chain seq x y z
N MET A 1 0.27 6.50 -0.27
CA MET A 1 -0.86 5.73 0.20
C MET A 1 -1.69 5.50 -1.04
N ARG A 2 -1.88 4.25 -1.43
CA ARG A 2 -2.61 3.89 -2.65
C ARG A 2 -4.03 4.47 -2.57
N PRO A 3 -4.46 5.27 -3.57
CA PRO A 3 -5.79 5.83 -3.57
C PRO A 3 -6.82 4.73 -3.85
N LEU A 4 -7.84 4.60 -3.00
CA LEU A 4 -8.83 3.53 -3.09
C LEU A 4 -10.20 4.03 -3.59
N VAL A 5 -10.90 3.17 -4.32
CA VAL A 5 -12.31 3.30 -4.71
C VAL A 5 -13.05 2.13 -4.09
N ARG A 6 -13.89 2.43 -3.10
CA ARG A 6 -14.63 1.42 -2.37
C ARG A 6 -15.84 0.94 -3.17
N PRO A 7 -15.98 -0.37 -3.42
CA PRO A 7 -17.18 -0.91 -4.05
C PRO A 7 -18.36 -0.85 -3.08
N VAL A 8 -19.58 -0.85 -3.62
CA VAL A 8 -20.79 -1.08 -2.82
C VAL A 8 -20.77 -2.51 -2.30
N LEU A 9 -20.93 -2.70 -0.99
CA LEU A 9 -20.96 -4.02 -0.37
C LEU A 9 -22.38 -4.62 -0.43
N PRO A 10 -22.58 -5.77 -1.11
CA PRO A 10 -23.87 -6.44 -1.11
C PRO A 10 -24.20 -7.02 0.27
N ALA A 11 -25.45 -6.88 0.70
CA ALA A 11 -25.90 -7.32 2.02
C ALA A 11 -25.67 -8.82 2.27
N ALA A 12 -25.85 -9.66 1.23
CA ALA A 12 -25.59 -11.09 1.33
C ALA A 12 -24.11 -11.38 1.67
N ALA A 13 -23.18 -10.69 1.00
CA ALA A 13 -21.76 -10.88 1.27
C ALA A 13 -21.35 -10.34 2.64
N ALA A 14 -21.91 -9.20 3.07
CA ALA A 14 -21.71 -8.67 4.41
C ALA A 14 -22.13 -9.66 5.51
N ALA A 15 -23.21 -10.42 5.28
CA ALA A 15 -23.71 -11.42 6.23
C ALA A 15 -22.88 -12.71 6.24
N MET A 16 -22.33 -13.12 5.11
CA MET A 16 -21.67 -14.44 4.95
C MET A 16 -20.15 -14.42 5.18
N HIS A 17 -19.50 -13.27 5.04
CA HIS A 17 -18.04 -13.19 5.04
C HIS A 17 -17.51 -12.24 6.11
N ALA A 18 -16.34 -12.59 6.64
CA ALA A 18 -15.58 -11.74 7.53
C ALA A 18 -15.15 -10.44 6.81
N PRO A 19 -15.14 -9.28 7.50
CA PRO A 19 -14.71 -8.01 6.93
C PRO A 19 -13.31 -8.06 6.31
N SER A 20 -12.35 -8.77 6.90
CA SER A 20 -10.98 -8.89 6.37
C SER A 20 -10.97 -9.52 4.97
N GLY A 21 -11.67 -10.64 4.80
CA GLY A 21 -11.79 -11.34 3.52
C GLY A 21 -12.48 -10.48 2.47
N LEU A 22 -13.52 -9.72 2.85
CA LEU A 22 -14.19 -8.77 1.96
C LEU A 22 -13.25 -7.63 1.52
N LEU A 23 -12.45 -7.09 2.45
CA LEU A 23 -11.46 -6.04 2.14
C LEU A 23 -10.31 -6.57 1.28
N MET A 24 -9.80 -7.77 1.54
CA MET A 24 -8.76 -8.40 0.72
C MET A 24 -9.27 -8.68 -0.70
N ASN A 25 -10.55 -9.02 -0.83
CA ASN A 25 -11.22 -9.18 -2.10
C ASN A 25 -11.41 -7.86 -2.86
N ALA A 26 -11.81 -6.79 -2.16
CA ALA A 26 -12.02 -5.49 -2.77
C ALA A 26 -10.70 -4.77 -3.13
N PHE A 27 -9.67 -4.91 -2.30
CA PHE A 27 -8.47 -4.07 -2.34
C PHE A 27 -7.16 -4.85 -2.50
N GLY A 28 -7.18 -6.17 -2.43
CA GLY A 28 -6.00 -7.01 -2.45
C GLY A 28 -5.40 -7.20 -1.05
N HIS A 29 -4.42 -8.10 -0.97
CA HIS A 29 -3.72 -8.50 0.26
C HIS A 29 -2.63 -7.49 0.65
N PHE A 30 -3.02 -6.23 0.87
CA PHE A 30 -2.10 -5.17 1.28
C PHE A 30 -2.68 -4.36 2.43
N CYS A 31 -1.81 -3.92 3.34
CA CYS A 31 -2.17 -2.90 4.31
C CYS A 31 -2.63 -1.62 3.60
N ALA A 32 -3.74 -1.04 4.04
CA ALA A 32 -4.33 0.14 3.41
C ALA A 32 -3.46 1.40 3.54
N PHE A 33 -2.58 1.47 4.55
CA PHE A 33 -1.79 2.66 4.86
C PHE A 33 -0.32 2.55 4.43
N CYS A 34 0.36 1.48 4.85
CA CYS A 34 1.78 1.28 4.49
C CYS A 34 1.97 0.49 3.19
N GLU A 35 0.89 -0.09 2.64
CA GLU A 35 0.88 -0.86 1.38
C GLU A 35 1.74 -2.14 1.39
N ARG A 36 2.18 -2.57 2.56
CA ARG A 36 2.91 -3.83 2.72
C ARG A 36 1.98 -5.02 2.42
N PRO A 37 2.48 -6.07 1.75
CA PRO A 37 1.75 -7.32 1.60
C PRO A 37 1.36 -7.94 2.95
N LEU A 38 0.15 -8.49 3.02
CA LEU A 38 -0.38 -9.24 4.16
C LEU A 38 -0.09 -10.72 3.92
N LEU A 39 0.87 -11.29 4.66
CA LEU A 39 1.29 -12.68 4.48
C LEU A 39 0.48 -13.65 5.37
N ASP A 40 0.43 -13.36 6.68
CA ASP A 40 -0.12 -14.31 7.66
C ASP A 40 -1.26 -13.73 8.50
N GLU A 41 -1.12 -12.48 8.95
CA GLU A 41 -2.08 -11.82 9.85
C GLU A 41 -2.54 -10.47 9.27
N SER A 42 -3.80 -10.14 9.54
CA SER A 42 -4.40 -8.86 9.18
C SER A 42 -5.40 -8.41 10.23
N TRP A 43 -5.53 -7.10 10.40
CA TRP A 43 -6.51 -6.51 11.31
C TRP A 43 -7.43 -5.57 10.53
N VAL A 44 -8.70 -5.52 10.94
CA VAL A 44 -9.70 -4.63 10.34
C VAL A 44 -9.88 -3.43 11.26
N TRP A 45 -9.51 -2.26 10.80
CA TRP A 45 -9.56 -1.00 11.55
C TRP A 45 -10.71 -0.12 11.08
N ASP A 46 -11.50 0.40 12.01
CA ASP A 46 -12.64 1.31 11.76
C ASP A 46 -12.23 2.77 11.98
N ALA A 47 -12.23 3.54 10.89
CA ALA A 47 -11.83 4.94 10.88
C ALA A 47 -12.79 5.90 11.60
N ARG A 48 -13.94 5.45 12.09
CA ARG A 48 -14.81 6.28 12.94
C ARG A 48 -14.42 6.17 14.41
N THR A 49 -14.05 4.96 14.83
CA THR A 49 -13.80 4.64 16.24
C THR A 49 -12.30 4.65 16.57
N GLY A 50 -11.45 4.54 15.55
CA GLY A 50 -10.00 4.42 15.70
C GLY A 50 -9.58 3.05 16.25
N ARG A 51 -10.46 2.05 16.21
CA ARG A 51 -10.25 0.74 16.81
C ARG A 51 -10.38 -0.37 15.79
N CYS A 52 -9.75 -1.50 16.09
CA CYS A 52 -10.00 -2.72 15.35
C CYS A 52 -11.35 -3.34 15.72
N VAL A 53 -12.04 -3.88 14.72
CA VAL A 53 -13.34 -4.55 14.87
C VAL A 53 -13.16 -6.07 14.85
N ASP A 54 -14.17 -6.78 15.36
CA ASP A 54 -14.23 -8.23 15.26
C ASP A 54 -14.30 -8.68 13.79
N ASP A 55 -13.55 -9.72 13.46
CA ASP A 55 -13.46 -10.25 12.10
C ASP A 55 -14.42 -11.43 11.88
N ALA A 56 -15.63 -11.32 12.43
CA ALA A 56 -16.68 -12.31 12.29
C ALA A 56 -17.62 -11.99 11.11
N PRO A 57 -18.22 -12.99 10.45
CA PRO A 57 -19.28 -12.76 9.47
C PRO A 57 -20.40 -11.87 10.05
N GLY A 58 -20.88 -10.91 9.25
CA GLY A 58 -21.89 -9.94 9.70
C GLY A 58 -21.33 -8.70 10.41
N ALA A 59 -20.04 -8.67 10.76
CA ALA A 59 -19.41 -7.52 11.43
C ALA A 59 -19.03 -6.35 10.49
N ALA A 60 -19.30 -6.47 9.18
CA ALA A 60 -18.98 -5.46 8.17
C ALA A 60 -20.00 -4.29 8.10
N THR A 61 -20.66 -3.96 9.21
CA THR A 61 -21.76 -2.97 9.25
C THR A 61 -21.34 -1.58 8.79
N ASP A 62 -20.07 -1.24 8.99
CA ASP A 62 -19.51 0.08 8.69
C ASP A 62 -18.48 0.03 7.56
N TRP A 63 -18.75 -0.81 6.56
CA TRP A 63 -17.90 -1.05 5.39
C TRP A 63 -17.19 0.20 4.82
N ALA A 64 -17.88 1.34 4.80
CA ALA A 64 -17.34 2.62 4.32
C ALA A 64 -16.07 3.09 5.07
N HIS A 65 -15.88 2.63 6.30
CA HIS A 65 -14.85 3.08 7.22
C HIS A 65 -13.87 1.98 7.62
N LEU A 66 -13.97 0.79 7.02
CA LEU A 66 -13.09 -0.33 7.34
C LEU A 66 -11.85 -0.37 6.43
N TYR A 67 -10.69 -0.62 7.04
CA TYR A 67 -9.40 -0.71 6.38
C TYR A 67 -8.56 -1.86 6.93
N LEU A 68 -7.79 -2.52 6.06
CA LEU A 68 -6.84 -3.56 6.46
C LEU A 68 -5.55 -2.94 6.99
N LEU A 69 -5.08 -3.43 8.13
CA LEU A 69 -3.76 -3.15 8.67
C LEU A 69 -2.88 -4.39 8.57
N ASP A 70 -1.59 -4.17 8.31
CA ASP A 70 -0.56 -5.15 8.67
C ASP A 70 -0.25 -5.07 10.17
N ARG A 71 0.58 -6.00 10.64
CA ARG A 71 1.02 -6.08 12.03
C ARG A 71 1.66 -4.79 12.53
N ASN A 72 2.56 -4.19 11.75
CA ASN A 72 3.32 -3.05 12.23
C ASN A 72 2.52 -1.74 12.22
N CYS A 73 1.51 -1.60 11.35
CA CYS A 73 0.51 -0.53 11.43
C CYS A 73 -0.46 -0.75 12.59
N TYR A 74 -0.86 -2.00 12.84
CA TYR A 74 -1.69 -2.36 13.98
C TYR A 74 -0.99 -2.07 15.32
N GLU A 75 0.26 -2.51 15.49
CA GLU A 75 1.05 -2.25 16.70
C GLU A 75 1.36 -0.74 16.87
N ALA A 76 1.62 -0.03 15.76
CA ALA A 76 1.81 1.42 15.80
C ALA A 76 0.57 2.16 16.31
N GLN A 77 -0.63 1.84 15.83
CA GLN A 77 -1.84 2.54 16.31
C GLN A 77 -2.15 2.25 17.78
N LEU A 78 -1.80 1.07 18.31
CA LEU A 78 -1.96 0.77 19.73
C LEU A 78 -1.06 1.62 20.64
N THR A 79 0.11 2.01 20.14
CA THR A 79 1.11 2.78 20.90
C THR A 79 1.07 4.27 20.59
N ALA A 80 0.32 4.68 19.57
CA ALA A 80 0.17 6.06 19.18
C ALA A 80 -0.58 6.87 20.26
N PRO A 81 -0.24 8.16 20.44
CA PRO A 81 -1.06 9.06 21.25
C PRO A 81 -2.51 9.07 20.76
N PRO A 82 -3.50 9.29 21.65
CA PRO A 82 -4.89 9.45 21.26
C PRO A 82 -5.02 10.53 20.17
N VAL A 83 -5.63 10.15 19.04
CA VAL A 83 -5.91 11.04 17.92
C VAL A 83 -7.39 10.90 17.56
N ASP A 84 -8.03 12.00 17.18
CA ASP A 84 -9.35 11.93 16.57
C ASP A 84 -9.21 11.28 15.18
N PRO A 85 -9.80 10.10 14.92
CA PRO A 85 -9.70 9.42 13.64
C PRO A 85 -10.12 10.27 12.44
N ALA A 86 -11.05 11.23 12.63
CA ALA A 86 -11.49 12.15 11.58
C ALA A 86 -10.39 13.11 11.10
N THR A 87 -9.31 13.25 11.88
CA THR A 87 -8.13 14.08 11.53
C THR A 87 -7.09 13.32 10.70
N LEU A 88 -7.27 12.01 10.51
CA LEU A 88 -6.37 11.19 9.71
C LEU A 88 -6.73 11.30 8.22
N LEU A 89 -5.69 11.34 7.39
CA LEU A 89 -5.82 11.17 5.94
C LEU A 89 -6.10 9.69 5.62
N LEU A 90 -7.21 9.42 4.94
CA LEU A 90 -7.65 8.07 4.57
C LEU A 90 -7.39 7.78 3.07
N PRO A 91 -7.12 6.51 2.69
CA PRO A 91 -6.74 6.16 1.31
C PRO A 91 -7.85 6.37 0.27
N ASP A 92 -9.12 6.36 0.68
CA ASP A 92 -10.27 6.62 -0.20
C ASP A 92 -10.62 8.12 -0.32
N GLN A 93 -10.01 9.00 0.48
CA GLN A 93 -10.20 10.44 0.32
C GLN A 93 -9.62 10.93 -1.04
N PRO A 94 -10.33 11.79 -1.78
CA PRO A 94 -9.82 12.37 -3.02
C PRO A 94 -8.51 13.11 -2.80
N GLY A 95 -7.51 12.83 -3.65
CA GLY A 95 -6.22 13.53 -3.61
C GLY A 95 -5.30 13.17 -2.45
N ALA A 96 -5.57 12.10 -1.68
CA ALA A 96 -4.68 11.64 -0.60
C ALA A 96 -3.23 11.40 -1.07
N PHE A 97 -3.06 10.95 -2.31
CA PHE A 97 -1.78 10.84 -2.98
C PHE A 97 -1.96 11.02 -4.50
N ASP A 98 -1.10 11.83 -5.11
CA ASP A 98 -1.02 12.06 -6.55
C ASP A 98 0.41 12.49 -6.91
N PRO A 99 1.21 11.64 -7.59
CA PRO A 99 2.61 11.94 -7.91
C PRO A 99 2.75 13.08 -8.94
N SER A 100 1.68 13.44 -9.66
CA SER A 100 1.69 14.55 -10.63
C SER A 100 1.59 15.92 -9.97
N ARG A 101 1.28 15.95 -8.66
CA ARG A 101 0.98 17.15 -7.90
C ARG A 101 2.08 17.48 -6.90
N PRO A 102 2.78 18.62 -7.04
CA PRO A 102 3.78 19.02 -6.05
C PRO A 102 3.18 19.33 -4.68
N ASP A 103 1.87 19.58 -4.59
CA ASP A 103 1.12 19.84 -3.36
C ASP A 103 0.42 18.58 -2.80
N SER A 104 0.68 17.39 -3.35
CA SER A 104 0.06 16.15 -2.85
C SER A 104 0.33 15.95 -1.35
N PRO A 105 -0.70 15.63 -0.52
CA PRO A 105 -0.57 15.52 0.93
C PRO A 105 0.53 14.56 1.38
N LEU A 106 0.68 13.42 0.71
CA LEU A 106 1.74 12.46 0.93
C LEU A 106 2.75 12.51 -0.22
N ALA A 107 4.03 12.48 0.10
CA ALA A 107 5.10 12.31 -0.87
C ALA A 107 6.05 11.18 -0.45
N TYR A 108 6.53 10.43 -1.44
CA TYR A 108 7.46 9.33 -1.26
C TYR A 108 8.77 9.69 -1.96
N THR A 109 9.85 9.74 -1.19
CA THR A 109 11.15 10.20 -1.71
C THR A 109 12.26 9.28 -1.23
N LEU A 110 13.16 8.90 -2.13
CA LEU A 110 14.40 8.24 -1.77
C LEU A 110 15.33 9.25 -1.08
N GLN A 111 15.74 8.96 0.14
CA GLN A 111 16.62 9.80 0.95
C GLN A 111 17.76 8.95 1.51
N ARG A 112 18.95 9.55 1.62
CA ARG A 112 20.07 8.92 2.30
C ARG A 112 19.97 9.21 3.79
N LEU A 113 19.84 8.17 4.60
CA LEU A 113 19.71 8.24 6.05
C LEU A 113 20.97 7.68 6.72
N THR A 114 21.17 8.06 7.97
CA THR A 114 22.14 7.37 8.84
C THR A 114 21.40 6.29 9.60
N ARG A 115 21.84 5.02 9.50
CA ARG A 115 21.36 3.91 10.32
C ARG A 115 22.34 3.64 11.45
N VAL A 116 21.83 3.49 12.66
CA VAL A 116 22.59 3.04 13.83
C VAL A 116 21.84 1.91 14.53
N LEU A 117 22.57 0.92 15.03
CA LEU A 117 22.03 -0.10 15.92
C LEU A 117 22.23 0.31 17.37
N THR A 118 21.24 0.05 18.22
CA THR A 118 21.27 0.39 19.65
C THR A 118 20.99 -0.81 20.55
N ASP A 119 21.62 -0.86 21.72
CA ASP A 119 21.28 -1.81 22.79
C ASP A 119 19.99 -1.39 23.53
N GLU A 120 19.59 -2.20 24.51
CA GLU A 120 18.44 -1.95 25.40
C GLU A 120 18.55 -0.62 26.17
N ALA A 121 19.77 -0.14 26.44
CA ALA A 121 20.03 1.14 27.09
C ALA A 121 20.05 2.33 26.11
N GLY A 122 19.78 2.10 24.81
CA GLY A 122 19.80 3.11 23.76
C GLY A 122 21.20 3.54 23.33
N ARG A 123 22.26 2.82 23.75
CA ARG A 123 23.64 3.10 23.35
C ARG A 123 23.93 2.43 22.03
N ARG A 124 24.76 3.06 21.19
CA ARG A 124 25.13 2.51 19.88
C ARG A 124 25.96 1.23 20.05
N THR A 125 25.58 0.15 19.37
CA THR A 125 26.29 -1.15 19.41
C THR A 125 27.16 -1.42 18.18
N GLY A 126 27.09 -0.55 17.17
CA GLY A 126 27.87 -0.69 15.93
C GLY A 126 28.22 0.64 15.28
N GLN A 127 28.86 0.56 14.11
CA GLN A 127 29.14 1.74 13.30
C GLN A 127 27.87 2.30 12.66
N ALA A 128 27.86 3.62 12.49
CA ALA A 128 26.84 4.29 11.72
C ALA A 128 27.02 3.95 10.23
N GLU A 129 25.94 3.58 9.56
CA GLU A 129 25.93 3.25 8.14
C GLU A 129 25.06 4.24 7.37
N ALA A 130 25.49 4.66 6.20
CA ALA A 130 24.67 5.46 5.32
C ALA A 130 23.85 4.55 4.39
N VAL A 131 22.54 4.57 4.54
CA VAL A 131 21.58 3.72 3.81
C VAL A 131 20.60 4.58 3.03
N ASP A 132 20.24 4.16 1.83
CA ASP A 132 19.17 4.82 1.09
C ASP A 132 17.84 4.22 1.51
N CYS A 133 16.86 5.08 1.81
CA CYS A 133 15.55 4.68 2.25
C CYS A 133 14.48 5.55 1.59
N VAL A 134 13.38 4.94 1.16
CA VAL A 134 12.18 5.68 0.78
C VAL A 134 11.49 6.15 2.05
N VAL A 135 11.37 7.47 2.21
CA VAL A 135 10.70 8.14 3.31
C VAL A 135 9.36 8.69 2.83
N VAL A 136 8.33 8.53 3.66
CA VAL A 136 7.00 9.14 3.46
C VAL A 136 6.99 10.46 4.20
N THR A 137 6.65 11.54 3.50
CA THR A 137 6.55 12.89 4.08
C THR A 137 5.14 13.42 3.96
N GLY A 138 4.66 14.10 5.00
CA GLY A 138 3.31 14.67 5.07
C GLY A 138 3.35 16.20 4.92
N LYS A 139 2.76 16.71 3.85
CA LYS A 139 2.69 18.16 3.57
C LYS A 139 1.54 18.83 4.30
N THR A 140 0.47 18.09 4.58
CA THR A 140 -0.68 18.57 5.37
C THR A 140 -0.63 18.06 6.82
N PRO A 141 -1.33 18.72 7.77
CA PRO A 141 -1.46 18.21 9.13
C PRO A 141 -2.03 16.79 9.20
N GLN A 142 -3.08 16.50 8.40
CA GLN A 142 -3.70 15.17 8.34
C GLN A 142 -2.70 14.11 7.86
N ALA A 143 -1.90 14.41 6.83
CA ALA A 143 -0.89 13.49 6.33
C ALA A 143 0.20 13.19 7.37
N ARG A 144 0.64 14.21 8.13
CA ARG A 144 1.60 14.02 9.24
C ARG A 144 0.99 13.18 10.35
N ALA A 145 -0.24 13.48 10.76
CA ALA A 145 -0.96 12.70 11.75
C ALA A 145 -1.10 11.23 11.34
N THR A 146 -1.41 10.93 10.07
CA THR A 146 -1.46 9.54 9.56
C THR A 146 -0.08 8.88 9.57
N ILE A 147 0.99 9.60 9.20
CA ILE A 147 2.36 9.06 9.24
C ILE A 147 2.74 8.67 10.66
N ASP A 148 2.44 9.53 11.64
CA ASP A 148 2.78 9.33 13.03
C ASP A 148 1.92 8.22 13.66
N HIS A 149 0.60 8.25 13.44
CA HIS A 149 -0.35 7.29 14.02
C HIS A 149 -0.09 5.84 13.58
N PHE A 150 0.25 5.62 12.32
CA PHE A 150 0.57 4.28 11.80
C PHE A 150 2.07 3.99 11.70
N ALA A 151 2.91 4.90 12.21
CA ALA A 151 4.37 4.86 12.10
C ALA A 151 4.83 4.48 10.68
N LEU A 152 4.37 5.19 9.64
CA LEU A 152 4.59 4.79 8.24
C LEU A 152 6.06 4.74 7.84
N ASN A 153 6.94 5.42 8.58
CA ASN A 153 8.40 5.34 8.44
C ASN A 153 9.05 4.48 9.52
N THR A 154 8.35 3.50 10.09
CA THR A 154 8.74 2.76 11.30
C THR A 154 8.89 3.63 12.56
N ALA A 155 8.71 3.02 13.73
CA ALA A 155 8.91 3.67 15.04
C ALA A 155 10.38 4.05 15.30
N TYR A 156 11.31 3.49 14.52
CA TYR A 156 12.76 3.70 14.65
C TYR A 156 13.28 4.94 13.90
N TYR A 157 12.45 5.55 13.05
CA TYR A 157 12.85 6.73 12.28
C TYR A 157 12.74 8.01 13.11
N ARG A 158 13.71 8.90 12.93
CA ARG A 158 13.79 10.24 13.54
C ARG A 158 13.98 11.25 12.42
N ALA A 159 12.92 11.99 12.11
CA ALA A 159 12.87 12.89 10.97
C ALA A 159 13.80 14.11 11.10
N ASP A 160 13.92 14.64 12.31
CA ASP A 160 14.77 15.77 12.68
C ASP A 160 16.27 15.49 12.45
N ALA A 161 16.70 14.25 12.70
CA ALA A 161 18.09 13.84 12.58
C ALA A 161 18.41 13.05 11.29
N GLN A 162 17.42 12.80 10.43
CA GLN A 162 17.53 11.88 9.28
C GLN A 162 18.16 10.53 9.69
N LEU A 163 17.73 10.04 10.86
CA LEU A 163 18.34 8.91 11.55
C LEU A 163 17.35 7.75 11.62
N LEU A 164 17.85 6.55 11.39
CA LEU A 164 17.16 5.30 11.63
C LEU A 164 17.88 4.58 12.78
N ALA A 165 17.36 4.74 14.01
CA ALA A 165 17.94 4.18 15.22
C ALA A 165 17.17 2.92 15.61
N ILE A 166 17.69 1.76 15.23
CA ILE A 166 17.00 0.48 15.38
C ILE A 166 17.60 -0.28 16.58
N PRO A 167 16.79 -0.72 17.55
CA PRO A 167 17.24 -1.67 18.55
C PRO A 167 17.82 -2.91 17.88
N GLU A 168 19.00 -3.35 18.32
CA GLU A 168 19.73 -4.46 17.69
C GLU A 168 18.90 -5.75 17.68
N GLU A 169 18.19 -6.04 18.77
CA GLU A 169 17.26 -7.16 18.84
C GLU A 169 16.15 -7.06 17.77
N ALA A 170 15.53 -5.89 17.62
CA ALA A 170 14.49 -5.65 16.61
C ALA A 170 15.03 -5.79 15.18
N PHE A 171 16.29 -5.40 14.95
CA PHE A 171 16.98 -5.58 13.68
C PHE A 171 17.20 -7.07 13.38
N LEU A 172 17.73 -7.84 14.34
CA LEU A 172 17.96 -9.28 14.21
C LEU A 172 16.66 -10.07 14.02
N GLN A 173 15.58 -9.65 14.67
CA GLN A 173 14.25 -10.26 14.56
C GLN A 173 13.48 -9.81 13.32
N LEU A 174 14.03 -8.87 12.54
CA LEU A 174 13.33 -8.32 11.36
C LEU A 174 11.96 -7.71 11.72
N ALA A 175 11.84 -7.11 12.91
CA ALA A 175 10.56 -6.75 13.52
C ALA A 175 9.76 -5.74 12.68
N ASP A 176 10.42 -4.74 12.08
CA ASP A 176 9.79 -3.80 11.16
C ASP A 176 10.73 -3.48 9.98
N ARG A 177 10.51 -4.16 8.86
CA ARG A 177 11.27 -3.98 7.62
C ARG A 177 10.58 -3.08 6.61
N ARG A 178 9.53 -2.35 7.00
CA ARG A 178 8.69 -1.66 6.00
C ARG A 178 9.47 -0.65 5.17
N MET A 179 10.43 0.07 5.77
CA MET A 179 11.28 1.01 5.03
C MET A 179 12.20 0.30 4.04
N GLU A 180 12.82 -0.82 4.45
CA GLU A 180 13.68 -1.62 3.56
C GLU A 180 12.89 -2.19 2.38
N GLN A 181 11.74 -2.82 2.66
CA GLN A 181 10.89 -3.43 1.63
C GLN A 181 10.31 -2.38 0.68
N ARG A 182 9.87 -1.24 1.20
CA ARG A 182 9.42 -0.10 0.40
C ARG A 182 10.53 0.44 -0.51
N THR A 183 11.75 0.50 0.01
CA THR A 183 12.92 0.95 -0.76
C THR A 183 13.28 -0.04 -1.85
N LEU A 184 13.24 -1.34 -1.54
CA LEU A 184 13.45 -2.39 -2.53
C LEU A 184 12.40 -2.32 -3.64
N ALA A 185 11.13 -2.08 -3.29
CA ALA A 185 10.05 -1.91 -4.25
C ALA A 185 10.32 -0.71 -5.18
N TRP A 186 10.68 0.45 -4.63
CA TRP A 186 11.10 1.62 -5.38
C TRP A 186 12.26 1.33 -6.34
N GLN A 187 13.36 0.74 -5.84
CA GLN A 187 14.56 0.49 -6.63
C GLN A 187 14.29 -0.49 -7.79
N ARG A 188 13.54 -1.57 -7.52
CA ARG A 188 13.16 -2.55 -8.55
C ARG A 188 12.24 -1.93 -9.59
N THR A 189 11.27 -1.13 -9.18
CA THR A 189 10.40 -0.40 -10.11
C THR A 189 11.19 0.61 -10.95
N ALA A 190 12.05 1.43 -10.34
CA ALA A 190 12.91 2.38 -11.05
C ALA A 190 13.80 1.68 -12.09
N ASN A 191 14.35 0.53 -11.75
CA ASN A 191 15.18 -0.27 -12.66
C ASN A 191 14.39 -0.74 -13.90
N VAL A 192 13.19 -1.30 -13.70
CA VAL A 192 12.35 -1.77 -14.81
C VAL A 192 11.83 -0.59 -15.63
N ALA A 193 11.32 0.46 -14.98
CA ALA A 193 10.82 1.66 -15.63
C ALA A 193 11.91 2.35 -16.48
N GLY A 194 13.15 2.44 -15.97
CA GLY A 194 14.29 3.02 -16.68
C GLY A 194 14.68 2.30 -17.97
N LYS A 195 14.30 1.02 -18.12
CA LYS A 195 14.53 0.23 -19.34
C LYS A 195 13.44 0.43 -20.39
N MET A 196 12.26 0.93 -20.01
CA MET A 196 11.11 1.04 -20.91
C MET A 196 11.34 2.01 -22.08
N PRO A 197 11.91 3.22 -21.88
CA PRO A 197 12.19 4.13 -23.00
C PRO A 197 13.22 3.58 -24.01
N GLN A 198 14.02 2.60 -23.60
CA GLN A 198 15.09 2.02 -24.40
C GLN A 198 14.62 0.80 -25.22
N ALA A 199 13.37 0.37 -25.06
CA ALA A 199 12.84 -0.84 -25.69
C ALA A 199 12.62 -0.62 -27.20
N PRO A 200 13.38 -1.29 -28.10
CA PRO A 200 13.36 -0.98 -29.54
C PRO A 200 12.12 -1.51 -30.29
N ARG A 201 11.20 -2.22 -29.62
CA ARG A 201 10.01 -2.82 -30.22
C ARG A 201 8.79 -2.68 -29.30
N ALA A 202 7.64 -2.36 -29.87
CA ALA A 202 6.37 -2.24 -29.13
C ALA A 202 6.04 -3.49 -28.31
N ALA A 203 6.29 -4.70 -28.84
CA ALA A 203 6.09 -5.96 -28.12
C ALA A 203 6.96 -6.08 -26.84
N LEU A 204 8.18 -5.55 -26.85
CA LEU A 204 9.04 -5.53 -25.67
C LEU A 204 8.52 -4.50 -24.64
N GLY A 205 7.95 -3.38 -25.10
CA GLY A 205 7.27 -2.41 -24.25
C GLY A 205 6.09 -3.02 -23.48
N TYR A 206 5.24 -3.80 -24.15
CA TYR A 206 4.14 -4.52 -23.49
C TYR A 206 4.64 -5.55 -22.47
N ALA A 207 5.66 -6.34 -22.83
CA ALA A 207 6.23 -7.33 -21.91
C ALA A 207 6.86 -6.67 -20.67
N LEU A 208 7.53 -5.52 -20.83
CA LEU A 208 8.09 -4.77 -19.70
C LEU A 208 7.00 -4.14 -18.82
N ALA A 209 5.91 -3.64 -19.42
CA ALA A 209 4.76 -3.15 -18.66
C ALA A 209 4.12 -4.27 -17.84
N GLU A 210 3.90 -5.46 -18.41
CA GLU A 210 3.38 -6.61 -17.68
C GLU A 210 4.33 -7.11 -16.59
N GLN A 211 5.63 -7.18 -16.87
CA GLN A 211 6.63 -7.52 -15.86
C GLN A 211 6.60 -6.51 -14.70
N LEU A 212 6.50 -5.21 -15.00
CA LEU A 212 6.39 -4.19 -13.98
C LEU A 212 5.11 -4.35 -13.16
N ARG A 213 3.96 -4.58 -13.81
CA ARG A 213 2.67 -4.82 -13.15
C ARG A 213 2.75 -5.99 -12.16
N LEU A 214 3.25 -7.14 -12.60
CA LEU A 214 3.41 -8.33 -11.77
C LEU A 214 4.40 -8.10 -10.61
N LEU A 215 5.51 -7.43 -10.89
CA LEU A 215 6.52 -7.09 -9.90
C LEU A 215 5.95 -6.18 -8.80
N VAL A 216 5.28 -5.10 -9.17
CA VAL A 216 4.64 -4.17 -8.22
C VAL A 216 3.56 -4.91 -7.43
N GLY A 217 2.71 -5.70 -8.09
CA GLY A 217 1.68 -6.52 -7.44
C GLY A 217 2.22 -7.53 -6.43
N ALA A 218 3.38 -8.13 -6.69
CA ALA A 218 3.99 -9.06 -5.73
C ALA A 218 4.64 -8.34 -4.53
N MET A 219 5.18 -7.13 -4.74
CA MET A 219 5.92 -6.41 -3.69
C MET A 219 5.03 -5.54 -2.80
N GLY A 220 3.87 -5.10 -3.28
CA GLY A 220 3.08 -4.03 -2.64
C GLY A 220 3.72 -2.66 -2.84
N PHE A 221 3.60 -1.79 -1.83
CA PHE A 221 4.18 -0.43 -1.81
C PHE A 221 3.86 0.39 -3.08
N TRP A 222 2.62 0.28 -3.55
CA TRP A 222 2.11 0.89 -4.76
C TRP A 222 2.54 2.37 -4.92
N SER A 223 2.42 3.20 -3.89
CA SER A 223 2.77 4.63 -3.99
C SER A 223 4.26 4.86 -4.16
N SER A 224 5.11 3.99 -3.60
CA SER A 224 6.56 4.06 -3.82
C SER A 224 6.93 3.63 -5.22
N CYS A 225 6.31 2.55 -5.71
CA CYS A 225 6.48 2.11 -7.09
C CYS A 225 6.00 3.17 -8.10
N VAL A 226 4.82 3.76 -7.88
CA VAL A 226 4.31 4.85 -8.72
C VAL A 226 5.23 6.06 -8.68
N SER A 227 5.69 6.48 -7.50
CA SER A 227 6.61 7.63 -7.38
C SER A 227 7.94 7.40 -8.10
N ALA A 228 8.45 6.16 -8.13
CA ALA A 228 9.65 5.79 -8.86
C ALA A 228 9.42 5.76 -10.39
N ALA A 229 8.26 5.27 -10.84
CA ALA A 229 7.96 5.07 -12.26
C ALA A 229 7.44 6.34 -12.95
N PHE A 230 6.65 7.16 -12.25
CA PHE A 230 5.96 8.33 -12.80
C PHE A 230 6.86 9.35 -13.53
N PRO A 231 8.08 9.69 -13.04
CA PRO A 231 8.96 10.62 -13.76
C PRO A 231 9.67 10.00 -14.96
N VAL A 232 9.63 8.67 -15.12
CA VAL A 232 10.36 7.93 -16.17
C VAL A 232 9.43 7.44 -17.28
N ILE A 233 8.24 6.97 -16.92
CA ILE A 233 7.23 6.49 -17.88
C ILE A 233 6.34 7.66 -18.28
N GLU A 234 6.63 8.26 -19.44
CA GLU A 234 5.88 9.39 -19.98
C GLU A 234 4.46 8.99 -20.43
N ASN A 235 4.31 7.79 -20.99
CA ASN A 235 3.03 7.30 -21.49
C ASN A 235 2.07 6.96 -20.33
N ARG A 236 1.04 7.79 -20.13
CA ARG A 236 0.05 7.62 -19.06
C ARG A 236 -0.86 6.42 -19.25
N SER A 237 -1.07 5.96 -20.48
CA SER A 237 -1.77 4.70 -20.74
C SER A 237 -0.99 3.50 -20.20
N VAL A 238 0.33 3.50 -20.34
CA VAL A 238 1.20 2.47 -19.75
C VAL A 238 1.18 2.54 -18.22
N MET A 239 1.23 3.74 -17.63
CA MET A 239 1.07 3.91 -16.18
C MET A 239 -0.27 3.34 -15.70
N ARG A 240 -1.36 3.64 -16.41
CA ARG A 240 -2.69 3.11 -16.12
C ARG A 240 -2.73 1.58 -16.21
N GLN A 241 -2.18 0.98 -17.26
CA GLN A 241 -2.05 -0.49 -17.40
C GLN A 241 -1.26 -1.14 -16.26
N VAL A 242 -0.20 -0.49 -15.77
CA VAL A 242 0.65 -1.08 -14.72
C VAL A 242 0.00 -0.96 -13.34
N PHE A 243 -0.64 0.17 -13.06
CA PHE A 243 -1.00 0.55 -11.70
C PHE A 243 -2.50 0.59 -11.41
N VAL A 244 -3.36 0.47 -12.43
CA VAL A 244 -4.83 0.58 -12.30
C VAL A 244 -5.55 -0.55 -13.02
N GLU A 245 -5.29 -0.71 -14.32
CA GLU A 245 -6.07 -1.59 -15.20
C GLU A 245 -5.42 -2.97 -15.36
N PRO A 246 -6.21 -4.04 -15.43
CA PRO A 246 -5.73 -5.29 -15.98
C PRO A 246 -5.51 -5.15 -17.50
N PRO A 247 -4.51 -5.82 -18.12
CA PRO A 247 -4.36 -5.80 -19.58
C PRO A 247 -5.63 -6.32 -20.28
N GLU A 248 -6.18 -5.50 -21.17
CA GLU A 248 -7.31 -5.86 -22.05
C GLU A 248 -6.85 -6.84 -23.14
N ALA A 249 -6.71 -8.13 -22.80
CA ALA A 249 -6.73 -9.21 -23.78
C ALA A 249 -7.26 -10.46 -23.10
N GLU A 250 -8.37 -10.99 -23.61
CA GLU A 250 -9.02 -12.22 -23.14
C GLU A 250 -9.68 -12.13 -21.75
N ARG A 251 -10.74 -11.31 -21.67
CA ARG A 251 -11.91 -11.70 -20.87
C ARG A 251 -12.44 -13.02 -21.46
N ALA A 252 -11.85 -14.15 -21.07
CA ALA A 252 -12.62 -15.38 -21.08
C ALA A 252 -13.90 -15.08 -20.27
N PRO A 253 -15.11 -15.36 -20.79
CA PRO A 253 -16.30 -15.20 -19.98
C PRO A 253 -16.04 -15.94 -18.68
N LEU A 254 -16.20 -15.24 -17.54
CA LEU A 254 -16.10 -15.79 -16.20
C LEU A 254 -16.94 -17.08 -16.16
N ARG A 255 -16.33 -18.24 -16.46
CA ARG A 255 -16.88 -19.51 -16.03
C ARG A 255 -16.91 -19.39 -14.51
N ALA A 256 -17.98 -19.91 -13.92
CA ALA A 256 -18.40 -19.78 -12.52
C ALA A 256 -17.37 -20.08 -11.41
N ALA A 257 -16.08 -20.25 -11.73
CA ALA A 257 -14.97 -20.59 -10.86
C ALA A 257 -14.47 -19.47 -9.93
N GLY A 258 -15.17 -18.33 -9.83
CA GLY A 258 -14.77 -17.22 -8.96
C GLY A 258 -15.91 -16.44 -8.33
N ALA A 259 -17.16 -16.91 -8.46
CA ALA A 259 -18.26 -16.28 -7.75
C ALA A 259 -18.08 -16.55 -6.25
N ILE A 260 -17.94 -15.48 -5.46
CA ILE A 260 -18.13 -15.56 -4.01
C ILE A 260 -19.49 -16.24 -3.79
N SER A 261 -19.51 -17.37 -3.08
CA SER A 261 -20.72 -18.19 -2.93
C SER A 261 -21.88 -17.34 -2.42
N GLY A 262 -22.98 -17.31 -3.17
CA GLY A 262 -24.17 -16.50 -2.85
C GLY A 262 -24.16 -15.04 -3.34
N MET A 263 -23.20 -14.63 -4.16
CA MET A 263 -23.24 -13.35 -4.92
C MET A 263 -23.60 -13.56 -6.39
N ALA A 264 -24.31 -12.59 -6.98
CA ALA A 264 -24.51 -12.58 -8.43
C ALA A 264 -23.16 -12.35 -9.16
N THR A 265 -22.97 -12.94 -10.34
CA THR A 265 -21.70 -12.86 -11.10
C THR A 265 -21.22 -11.41 -11.35
N ARG A 266 -22.15 -10.48 -11.57
CA ARG A 266 -21.82 -9.05 -11.75
C ARG A 266 -21.32 -8.39 -10.47
N GLU A 267 -21.80 -8.82 -9.31
CA GLU A 267 -21.38 -8.31 -8.01
C GLU A 267 -20.03 -8.92 -7.61
N ALA A 268 -19.84 -10.22 -7.84
CA ALA A 268 -18.56 -10.90 -7.60
C ALA A 268 -17.42 -10.31 -8.44
N ALA A 269 -17.71 -9.83 -9.66
CA ALA A 269 -16.73 -9.15 -10.50
C ALA A 269 -16.18 -7.84 -9.88
N LEU A 270 -16.95 -7.19 -9.00
CA LEU A 270 -16.52 -5.98 -8.27
C LEU A 270 -15.67 -6.30 -7.03
N PHE A 271 -15.64 -7.56 -6.61
CA PHE A 271 -14.93 -8.08 -5.43
C PHE A 271 -13.88 -9.13 -5.79
N SER A 272 -13.46 -9.21 -7.06
CA SER A 272 -12.46 -10.19 -7.49
C SER A 272 -11.07 -9.76 -6.98
N GLY A 273 -10.71 -10.26 -5.79
CA GLY A 273 -9.43 -10.07 -5.12
C GLY A 273 -8.23 -10.66 -5.86
N ASN A 274 -7.04 -10.30 -5.39
CA ASN A 274 -5.75 -10.55 -6.05
C ASN A 274 -5.66 -11.93 -6.72
N GLY A 275 -5.36 -11.88 -8.03
CA GLY A 275 -4.94 -12.99 -8.85
C GLY A 275 -3.96 -12.47 -9.92
N PRO A 276 -3.43 -13.33 -10.80
CA PRO A 276 -2.52 -12.89 -11.89
C PRO A 276 -3.14 -11.79 -12.78
N TYR A 277 -4.47 -11.67 -12.73
CA TYR A 277 -5.27 -10.72 -13.50
C TYR A 277 -5.47 -9.36 -12.82
N HIS A 278 -5.41 -9.23 -11.48
CA HIS A 278 -5.68 -7.95 -10.80
C HIS A 278 -4.69 -7.74 -9.63
N THR A 279 -3.63 -6.97 -9.88
CA THR A 279 -2.54 -6.78 -8.90
C THR A 279 -2.86 -5.74 -7.82
N PHE A 280 -3.76 -4.79 -8.11
CA PHE A 280 -4.24 -3.78 -7.16
C PHE A 280 -5.73 -3.43 -7.37
N PRO A 281 -6.66 -4.34 -7.05
CA PRO A 281 -8.09 -4.05 -7.16
C PRO A 281 -8.50 -2.86 -6.30
N GLY A 282 -9.56 -2.18 -6.75
CA GLY A 282 -10.10 -1.00 -6.08
C GLY A 282 -9.17 0.22 -6.09
N THR A 283 -8.15 0.29 -6.96
CA THR A 283 -7.28 1.47 -7.07
C THR A 283 -7.97 2.57 -7.90
N ARG A 284 -7.97 3.80 -7.41
CA ARG A 284 -8.44 4.96 -8.17
C ARG A 284 -7.48 5.27 -9.31
N ASP A 285 -8.04 5.51 -10.50
CA ASP A 285 -7.26 6.02 -11.62
C ASP A 285 -6.87 7.49 -11.38
N ILE A 286 -5.57 7.72 -11.21
CA ILE A 286 -4.98 9.06 -11.05
C ILE A 286 -4.20 9.50 -12.29
N PHE A 287 -4.27 8.74 -13.39
CA PHE A 287 -3.54 8.99 -14.63
C PHE A 287 -4.42 9.59 -15.73
N GLN A 288 -5.72 9.79 -15.48
CA GLN A 288 -6.65 10.46 -16.39
C GLN A 288 -6.34 11.96 -16.44
N ARG A 289 -5.49 12.37 -17.38
CA ARG A 289 -5.35 13.74 -17.86
C ARG A 289 -5.14 13.74 -19.36
#